data_AF-A0A379D9D9-F1
#
_entry.id   AF-A0A379D9D9-F1
#
_cell.length_a   1.000
_cell.length_b   1.000
_cell.length_c   1.000
_cell.angle_alpha   90.00
_cell.angle_beta   90.00
_cell.angle_gamma   90.00
#
_symmetry.space_group_name_H-M   'P 1'
#
loop_
_entity.id
_entity.type
_entity.pdbx_description
1 polymer ?
#
loop_
_entity_poly.entity_id
_entity_poly.type
_entity_poly.pdbx_seq_one_letter_code
_entity_poly.pdbx_strand_id
1 'polypeptide(L)'
;MIMKIKNILILIFTMLVLISCSGKNNENLVDDFLTTYFNQANYSETEWQKIEEIISSKDSHKVLEPFKEFLTDKALDKFVNSRVIPCFYLKDMNISYKIGSFEKSDDGLTVELVLNSNDKTISFPLKFQFKDGKINWFDYATLMKNIQQLKKQSV
;
A
#
# COMPACT_ATOMS: atom_id res chain seq x y z
N MET A 1 -37.44 -36.20 20.15
CA MET A 1 -35.99 -36.09 19.84
C MET A 1 -35.79 -35.36 18.51
N ILE A 2 -36.16 -34.07 18.41
CA ILE A 2 -36.05 -33.25 17.17
C ILE A 2 -35.34 -31.90 17.45
N MET A 3 -35.10 -31.56 18.73
CA MET A 3 -34.59 -30.26 19.15
C MET A 3 -33.07 -30.07 19.00
N LYS A 4 -32.31 -31.13 18.69
CA LYS A 4 -30.83 -31.06 18.58
C LYS A 4 -30.33 -30.69 17.18
N ILE A 5 -31.15 -30.84 16.13
CA ILE A 5 -30.74 -30.58 14.74
C ILE A 5 -30.82 -29.07 14.39
N LYS A 6 -31.81 -28.34 14.95
CA LYS A 6 -31.98 -26.90 14.68
C LYS A 6 -30.82 -26.04 15.21
N ASN A 7 -30.22 -26.39 16.34
CA ASN A 7 -29.08 -25.63 16.90
C ASN A 7 -27.77 -25.83 16.14
N ILE A 8 -27.60 -26.94 15.42
CA ILE A 8 -26.38 -27.20 14.63
C ILE A 8 -26.39 -26.38 13.33
N LEU A 9 -27.55 -26.21 12.69
CA LEU A 9 -27.67 -25.39 11.47
C LEU A 9 -27.41 -23.90 11.69
N ILE A 10 -27.78 -23.36 12.86
CA ILE A 10 -27.55 -21.95 13.21
C ILE A 10 -26.06 -21.65 13.37
N LEU A 11 -25.28 -22.61 13.88
CA LEU A 11 -23.83 -22.47 14.10
C LEU A 11 -23.03 -22.40 12.79
N ILE A 12 -23.47 -23.13 11.76
CA ILE A 12 -22.80 -23.15 10.44
C ILE A 12 -23.08 -21.84 9.69
N PHE A 13 -24.28 -21.27 9.84
CA PHE A 13 -24.65 -20.02 9.17
C PHE A 13 -23.93 -18.80 9.76
N THR A 14 -23.63 -18.80 11.07
CA THR A 14 -22.83 -17.73 11.69
C THR A 14 -21.35 -17.75 11.29
N MET A 15 -20.83 -18.91 10.87
CA MET A 15 -19.42 -19.02 10.44
C MET A 15 -19.19 -18.50 9.00
N LEU A 16 -20.22 -18.57 8.15
CA LEU A 16 -20.15 -18.07 6.76
C LEU A 16 -20.24 -16.54 6.67
N VAL A 17 -20.77 -15.86 7.68
CA VAL A 17 -20.92 -14.39 7.69
C VAL A 17 -19.62 -13.68 8.12
N LEU A 18 -18.64 -14.39 8.71
CA LEU A 18 -17.37 -13.80 9.14
C LEU A 18 -16.31 -13.69 8.03
N ILE A 19 -16.53 -14.29 6.85
CA ILE A 19 -15.57 -14.26 5.74
C ILE A 19 -15.72 -12.98 4.89
N SER A 20 -16.81 -12.22 5.04
CA SER A 20 -17.11 -11.05 4.19
C SER A 20 -16.69 -9.69 4.76
N CYS A 21 -16.07 -9.61 5.95
CA CYS A 21 -15.58 -8.35 6.52
C CYS A 21 -14.07 -8.10 6.37
N SER A 22 -13.26 -9.10 6.00
CA SER A 22 -11.81 -8.89 5.79
C SER A 22 -11.50 -8.06 4.55
N GLY A 23 -12.32 -8.19 3.50
CA GLY A 23 -12.07 -7.54 2.22
C GLY A 23 -12.16 -6.01 2.26
N LYS A 24 -13.18 -5.46 2.95
CA LYS A 24 -13.31 -4.00 3.11
C LYS A 24 -12.19 -3.42 3.97
N ASN A 25 -11.68 -4.20 4.92
CA ASN A 25 -10.52 -3.81 5.72
C ASN A 25 -9.25 -3.74 4.87
N ASN A 26 -9.01 -4.71 3.99
CA ASN A 26 -7.81 -4.72 3.14
C ASN A 26 -7.83 -3.63 2.06
N GLU A 27 -9.00 -3.35 1.46
CA GLU A 27 -9.15 -2.26 0.48
C GLU A 27 -8.84 -0.90 1.12
N ASN A 28 -9.43 -0.60 2.28
CA ASN A 28 -9.15 0.62 3.04
C ASN A 28 -7.68 0.70 3.46
N LEU A 29 -7.11 -0.39 3.97
CA LEU A 29 -5.71 -0.45 4.36
C LEU A 29 -4.77 -0.12 3.20
N VAL A 30 -5.08 -0.60 1.99
CA VAL A 30 -4.29 -0.30 0.79
C VAL A 30 -4.48 1.16 0.36
N ASP A 31 -5.69 1.69 0.42
CA ASP A 31 -5.93 3.10 0.06
C ASP A 31 -5.22 4.07 1.04
N ASP A 32 -5.30 3.81 2.35
CA ASP A 32 -4.60 4.60 3.37
C ASP A 32 -3.06 4.52 3.22
N PHE A 33 -2.55 3.31 2.92
CA PHE A 33 -1.14 3.12 2.60
C PHE A 33 -0.71 3.90 1.36
N LEU A 34 -1.47 3.82 0.26
CA LEU A 34 -1.17 4.52 -0.98
C LEU A 34 -1.29 6.03 -0.82
N THR A 35 -2.27 6.51 -0.04
CA THR A 35 -2.42 7.92 0.35
C THR A 35 -1.14 8.41 1.01
N THR A 36 -0.70 7.69 2.05
CA THR A 36 0.53 8.03 2.79
C THR A 36 1.76 7.95 1.89
N TYR A 37 1.84 6.94 1.04
CA TYR A 37 2.95 6.75 0.11
C TYR A 37 3.06 7.90 -0.89
N PHE A 38 1.97 8.27 -1.56
CA PHE A 38 1.99 9.31 -2.60
C PHE A 38 1.99 10.72 -2.04
N ASN A 39 1.60 10.94 -0.78
CA ASN A 39 1.72 12.24 -0.14
C ASN A 39 3.17 12.75 -0.07
N GLN A 40 4.16 11.86 -0.17
CA GLN A 40 5.58 12.24 -0.32
C GLN A 40 5.83 13.19 -1.51
N ALA A 41 5.05 13.09 -2.60
CA ALA A 41 5.18 14.01 -3.74
C ALA A 41 4.83 15.46 -3.38
N ASN A 42 4.05 15.67 -2.31
CA ASN A 42 3.65 16.99 -1.83
C ASN A 42 4.58 17.56 -0.76
N TYR A 43 5.62 16.82 -0.35
CA TYR A 43 6.59 17.31 0.62
C TYR A 43 7.36 18.50 0.06
N SER A 44 7.46 19.55 0.87
CA SER A 44 8.32 20.70 0.62
C SER A 44 9.80 20.31 0.61
N GLU A 45 10.66 21.18 0.05
CA GLU A 45 12.11 20.95 0.05
C GLU A 45 12.66 20.78 1.48
N THR A 46 12.15 21.54 2.45
CA THR A 46 12.54 21.41 3.85
C THR A 46 12.12 20.07 4.47
N GLU A 47 10.98 19.52 4.08
CA GLU A 47 10.56 18.18 4.51
C GLU A 47 11.45 17.09 3.90
N TRP A 48 11.81 17.22 2.62
CA TRP A 48 12.77 16.32 1.98
C TRP A 48 14.16 16.37 2.61
N GLN A 49 14.66 17.56 2.94
CA GLN A 49 15.95 17.72 3.65
C GLN A 49 15.95 17.00 5.00
N LYS A 50 14.87 17.14 5.79
CA LYS A 50 14.73 16.41 7.06
C LYS A 50 14.74 14.90 6.85
N ILE A 51 14.08 14.40 5.81
CA ILE A 51 14.07 12.97 5.48
C ILE A 51 15.48 12.49 5.15
N GLU A 52 16.24 13.23 4.35
CA GLU A 52 17.62 12.92 3.98
C GLU A 52 18.56 12.89 5.20
N GLU A 53 18.39 13.84 6.12
CA GLU A 53 19.11 13.89 7.40
C GLU A 53 18.80 12.67 8.28
N ILE A 54 17.51 12.33 8.42
CA ILE A 54 17.09 11.17 9.23
C ILE A 54 17.66 9.88 8.66
N ILE A 55 17.60 9.66 7.34
CA ILE A 55 18.16 8.46 6.70
C ILE A 55 19.67 8.36 6.92
N SER A 56 20.37 9.48 6.88
CA SER A 56 21.83 9.54 7.07
C SER A 56 22.25 9.40 8.54
N SER A 57 21.28 9.43 9.46
CA SER A 57 21.50 9.36 10.90
C SER A 57 21.27 7.94 11.46
N LYS A 58 21.59 7.76 12.75
CA LYS A 58 21.23 6.54 13.51
C LYS A 58 19.72 6.38 13.71
N ASP A 59 18.94 7.42 13.42
CA ASP A 59 17.48 7.46 13.58
C ASP A 59 16.73 7.15 12.28
N SER A 60 17.36 6.49 11.31
CA SER A 60 16.75 6.17 10.00
C SER A 60 15.38 5.48 10.08
N HIS A 61 15.12 4.77 11.18
CA HIS A 61 13.82 4.17 11.49
C HIS A 61 12.67 5.18 11.67
N LYS A 62 12.95 6.46 11.95
CA LYS A 62 11.90 7.49 12.12
C LYS A 62 11.18 7.84 10.82
N VAL A 63 11.82 7.63 9.65
CA VAL A 63 11.15 7.79 8.35
C VAL A 63 10.02 6.76 8.17
N LEU A 64 9.98 5.75 9.02
CA LEU A 64 9.09 4.60 8.91
C LEU A 64 7.84 4.75 9.75
N GLU A 65 7.83 5.68 10.72
CA GLU A 65 6.69 5.89 11.61
C GLU A 65 5.36 6.04 10.86
N PRO A 66 5.28 6.82 9.75
CA PRO A 66 4.03 6.94 9.00
C PRO A 66 3.54 5.62 8.38
N PHE A 67 4.41 4.61 8.24
CA PHE A 67 4.10 3.36 7.54
C PHE A 67 3.92 2.16 8.47
N LYS A 68 4.26 2.30 9.76
CA LYS A 68 4.22 1.20 10.74
C LYS A 68 2.83 0.62 10.96
N GLU A 69 1.79 1.44 10.83
CA GLU A 69 0.41 0.96 10.98
C GLU A 69 -0.03 0.08 9.80
N PHE A 70 0.50 0.33 8.60
CA PHE A 70 0.10 -0.38 7.38
C PHE A 70 0.91 -1.65 7.10
N LEU A 71 2.20 -1.64 7.45
CA LEU A 71 3.16 -2.66 7.05
C LEU A 71 3.51 -3.62 8.20
N THR A 72 3.76 -4.89 7.88
CA THR A 72 4.46 -5.79 8.82
C THR A 72 5.90 -5.29 9.02
N ASP A 73 6.50 -5.57 10.19
CA ASP A 73 7.88 -5.17 10.48
C ASP A 73 8.86 -5.71 9.42
N LYS A 74 8.62 -6.94 8.95
CA LYS A 74 9.40 -7.56 7.86
C LYS A 74 9.28 -6.79 6.55
N ALA A 75 8.08 -6.34 6.19
CA ALA A 75 7.85 -5.56 4.97
C ALA A 75 8.50 -4.19 5.08
N LEU A 76 8.35 -3.55 6.24
CA LEU A 76 8.95 -2.26 6.57
C LEU A 76 10.47 -2.32 6.39
N ASP A 77 11.16 -3.24 7.07
CA ASP A 77 12.61 -3.43 6.94
C ASP A 77 13.05 -3.65 5.48
N LYS A 78 12.28 -4.44 4.72
CA LYS A 78 12.60 -4.71 3.31
C LYS A 78 12.49 -3.45 2.45
N PHE A 79 11.43 -2.66 2.61
CA PHE A 79 11.17 -1.49 1.77
C PHE A 79 12.13 -0.34 2.04
N VAL A 80 12.64 -0.24 3.26
CA VAL A 80 13.69 0.73 3.61
C VAL A 80 15.01 0.37 2.98
N ASN A 81 15.44 -0.88 3.18
CA ASN A 81 16.70 -1.37 2.62
C ASN A 81 16.69 -1.32 1.07
N SER A 82 15.50 -1.44 0.47
CA SER A 82 15.31 -1.34 -0.98
C SER A 82 15.04 0.09 -1.48
N ARG A 83 15.05 1.10 -0.60
CA ARG A 83 14.70 2.52 -0.89
C ARG A 83 13.38 2.69 -1.63
N VAL A 84 12.42 1.83 -1.31
CA VAL A 84 11.02 1.95 -1.72
C VAL A 84 10.32 2.97 -0.82
N ILE A 85 10.71 3.02 0.46
CA ILE A 85 10.28 4.00 1.46
C ILE A 85 11.52 4.58 2.14
N PRO A 86 11.72 5.90 2.14
CA PRO A 86 10.97 6.88 1.35
C PRO A 86 11.28 6.75 -0.14
N CYS A 87 10.35 7.20 -0.98
CA CYS A 87 10.49 7.12 -2.44
C CYS A 87 11.01 8.45 -3.00
N PHE A 88 12.34 8.57 -3.10
CA PHE A 88 13.01 9.76 -3.65
C PHE A 88 12.66 10.07 -5.11
N TYR A 89 12.10 9.10 -5.85
CA TYR A 89 11.62 9.40 -7.19
C TYR A 89 10.45 10.38 -7.18
N LEU A 90 9.62 10.38 -6.13
CA LEU A 90 8.48 11.30 -6.01
C LEU A 90 8.91 12.75 -5.73
N LYS A 91 10.15 12.99 -5.26
CA LYS A 91 10.68 14.34 -5.08
C LYS A 91 10.61 15.10 -6.41
N ASP A 92 10.03 16.30 -6.38
CA ASP A 92 9.81 17.20 -7.52
C ASP A 92 8.90 16.65 -8.64
N MET A 93 8.11 15.60 -8.36
CA MET A 93 7.09 15.13 -9.31
C MET A 93 5.74 15.77 -9.01
N ASN A 94 5.10 16.40 -10.01
CA ASN A 94 3.67 16.68 -9.95
C ASN A 94 2.90 15.41 -10.33
N ILE A 95 2.57 14.59 -9.33
CA ILE A 95 1.90 13.31 -9.53
C ILE A 95 0.70 13.18 -8.59
N SER A 96 -0.40 12.67 -9.12
CA SER A 96 -1.56 12.21 -8.35
C SER A 96 -1.83 10.75 -8.66
N TYR A 97 -2.48 10.06 -7.74
CA TYR A 97 -2.92 8.69 -7.94
C TYR A 97 -4.44 8.57 -7.78
N LYS A 98 -5.00 7.53 -8.39
CA LYS A 98 -6.36 7.08 -8.16
C LYS A 98 -6.40 5.55 -8.22
N ILE A 99 -7.24 4.95 -7.38
CA ILE A 99 -7.58 3.54 -7.51
C ILE A 99 -8.73 3.40 -8.52
N GLY A 100 -8.49 2.66 -9.60
CA GLY A 100 -9.49 2.36 -10.63
C GLY A 100 -10.43 1.24 -10.20
N SER A 101 -9.87 0.15 -9.69
CA SER A 101 -10.63 -1.02 -9.23
C SER A 101 -9.84 -1.83 -8.21
N PHE A 102 -10.58 -2.67 -7.48
CA PHE A 102 -10.06 -3.69 -6.58
C PHE A 102 -10.47 -5.07 -7.08
N GLU A 103 -9.51 -5.99 -7.20
CA GLU A 103 -9.74 -7.38 -7.57
C GLU A 103 -9.13 -8.29 -6.50
N LYS A 104 -9.98 -9.09 -5.85
CA LYS A 104 -9.54 -10.06 -4.83
C LYS A 104 -9.05 -11.32 -5.50
N SER A 105 -7.96 -11.87 -4.99
CA SER A 105 -7.47 -13.20 -5.34
C SER A 105 -7.23 -14.02 -4.08
N ASP A 106 -7.11 -15.34 -4.23
CA ASP A 106 -6.83 -16.24 -3.11
C ASP A 106 -5.54 -15.85 -2.36
N ASP A 107 -4.59 -15.25 -3.07
CA ASP A 107 -3.29 -14.84 -2.54
C ASP A 107 -3.23 -13.37 -2.09
N GLY A 108 -4.30 -12.56 -2.25
CA GLY A 108 -4.29 -11.16 -1.83
C GLY A 108 -5.26 -10.22 -2.56
N LEU A 109 -4.78 -9.01 -2.85
CA LEU A 109 -5.55 -7.94 -3.48
C LEU A 109 -4.75 -7.34 -4.64
N THR A 110 -5.35 -7.27 -5.81
CA THR A 110 -4.82 -6.51 -6.95
C THR A 110 -5.58 -5.20 -7.05
N VAL A 111 -4.85 -4.10 -7.21
CA VAL A 111 -5.39 -2.76 -7.37
C VAL A 111 -5.02 -2.26 -8.75
N GLU A 112 -5.99 -1.80 -9.54
CA GLU A 112 -5.68 -1.05 -10.75
C GLU A 112 -5.29 0.37 -10.36
N LEU A 113 -3.99 0.66 -10.37
CA LEU A 113 -3.45 1.95 -9.96
C LEU A 113 -3.31 2.85 -11.17
N VAL A 114 -3.98 4.00 -11.11
CA VAL A 114 -3.90 5.05 -12.12
C VAL A 114 -3.02 6.17 -11.59
N LEU A 115 -1.91 6.44 -12.26
CA LEU A 115 -1.02 7.57 -11.97
C LEU A 115 -1.18 8.65 -13.04
N ASN A 116 -1.37 9.89 -12.59
CA ASN A 116 -1.43 11.06 -13.46
C ASN A 116 -0.27 11.99 -13.13
N SER A 117 0.51 12.32 -14.15
CA SER A 117 1.46 13.43 -14.19
C SER A 117 1.02 14.40 -15.29
N ASN A 118 1.45 15.67 -15.24
CA ASN A 118 1.02 16.79 -16.11
C ASN A 118 0.42 16.40 -17.47
N ASP A 119 1.13 15.58 -18.25
CA ASP A 119 0.76 15.27 -19.63
C ASP A 119 0.47 13.77 -19.86
N LYS A 120 0.51 12.95 -18.80
CA LYS A 120 0.53 11.49 -18.90
C LYS A 120 -0.27 10.81 -17.82
N THR A 121 -1.14 9.91 -18.26
CA THR A 121 -1.82 8.95 -17.41
C THR A 121 -1.30 7.55 -17.73
N ILE A 122 -0.89 6.82 -16.71
CA ILE A 122 -0.58 5.39 -16.82
C ILE A 122 -1.46 4.62 -15.85
N SER A 123 -1.88 3.43 -16.27
CA SER A 123 -2.71 2.53 -15.50
C SER A 123 -2.03 1.17 -15.47
N PHE A 124 -1.89 0.58 -14.30
CA PHE A 124 -1.29 -0.74 -14.16
C PHE A 124 -1.79 -1.47 -12.90
N PRO A 125 -1.82 -2.81 -12.93
CA PRO A 125 -2.18 -3.60 -11.77
C PRO A 125 -1.04 -3.62 -10.76
N LEU A 126 -1.37 -3.41 -9.49
CA LEU A 126 -0.45 -3.48 -8.36
C LEU A 126 -0.95 -4.53 -7.36
N LYS A 127 -0.14 -5.56 -7.10
CA LYS A 127 -0.52 -6.67 -6.23
C LYS A 127 -0.08 -6.42 -4.79
N PHE A 128 -0.92 -6.82 -3.84
CA PHE A 128 -0.71 -6.75 -2.39
C PHE A 128 -0.98 -8.11 -1.76
N GLN A 129 -0.15 -8.47 -0.78
CA GLN A 129 -0.32 -9.65 0.06
C GLN A 129 -0.34 -9.22 1.53
N PHE A 130 -1.20 -9.86 2.32
CA PHE A 130 -1.47 -9.48 3.69
C PHE A 130 -1.03 -10.57 4.66
N LYS A 131 -0.61 -10.16 5.85
CA LYS A 131 -0.35 -11.04 6.98
C LYS A 131 -0.70 -10.30 8.26
N ASP A 132 -1.42 -10.97 9.17
CA ASP A 132 -1.79 -10.44 10.48
C ASP A 132 -2.49 -9.06 10.40
N GLY A 133 -3.35 -8.88 9.38
CA GLY A 133 -4.10 -7.64 9.15
C GLY A 133 -3.28 -6.47 8.59
N LYS A 134 -2.02 -6.70 8.19
CA LYS A 134 -1.13 -5.69 7.59
C LYS A 134 -0.63 -6.11 6.22
N ILE A 135 -0.13 -5.16 5.43
CA ILE A 135 0.56 -5.42 4.17
C ILE A 135 1.91 -6.06 4.48
N ASN A 136 2.10 -7.28 4.00
CA ASN A 136 3.34 -8.04 4.17
C ASN A 136 4.22 -8.00 2.92
N TRP A 137 3.62 -7.74 1.76
CA TRP A 137 4.31 -7.57 0.49
C TRP A 137 3.42 -6.79 -0.46
N PHE A 138 4.02 -6.00 -1.34
CA PHE A 138 3.37 -5.49 -2.54
C PHE A 138 4.37 -5.46 -3.70
N ASP A 139 3.86 -5.40 -4.93
CA ASP A 139 4.68 -5.37 -6.15
C ASP A 139 5.34 -4.00 -6.36
N TYR A 140 6.25 -3.64 -5.45
CA TYR A 140 6.99 -2.39 -5.50
C TYR A 140 7.87 -2.27 -6.74
N ALA A 141 8.29 -3.38 -7.35
CA ALA A 141 9.08 -3.34 -8.58
C ALA A 141 8.26 -2.74 -9.73
N THR A 142 7.01 -3.19 -9.90
CA THR A 142 6.08 -2.61 -10.87
C THR A 142 5.77 -1.16 -10.55
N LEU A 143 5.50 -0.83 -9.29
CA LEU A 143 5.26 0.57 -8.87
C LEU A 143 6.43 1.48 -9.25
N MET A 144 7.65 1.10 -8.84
CA MET A 144 8.84 1.92 -9.04
C MET A 144 9.20 2.08 -10.51
N LYS A 145 9.05 1.02 -11.32
CA LYS A 145 9.24 1.09 -12.78
C LYS A 145 8.33 2.15 -13.41
N ASN A 146 7.06 2.16 -13.03
CA ASN A 146 6.06 3.08 -13.57
C ASN A 146 6.30 4.53 -13.11
N ILE A 147 6.64 4.75 -11.83
CA ILE A 147 7.04 6.08 -11.32
C ILE A 147 8.27 6.60 -12.06
N GLN A 148 9.29 5.77 -12.26
CA GLN A 148 10.50 6.15 -13.00
C GLN A 148 10.20 6.46 -14.47
N GLN A 149 9.31 5.71 -15.11
CA GLN A 149 8.88 5.98 -16.48
C GLN A 149 8.20 7.34 -16.60
N LEU A 150 7.36 7.73 -15.64
CA LEU A 150 6.78 9.07 -15.59
C LEU A 150 7.86 10.13 -15.41
N LYS A 151 8.77 9.96 -14.44
CA LYS A 151 9.82 10.96 -14.14
C LYS A 151 10.77 11.22 -15.31
N LYS A 152 11.24 10.17 -15.99
CA LYS A 152 12.16 10.29 -17.13
C LYS A 152 11.60 11.09 -18.30
N GLN A 153 10.28 11.20 -18.38
CA GLN A 153 9.61 11.82 -19.51
C GLN A 153 8.96 13.17 -19.18
N SER A 154 9.25 13.71 -17.99
CA SER A 154 8.87 15.04 -17.51
C SER A 154 10.03 16.05 -17.60
N VAL A 155 11.13 15.68 -18.28
CA VAL A 155 12.31 16.52 -18.55
C VAL A 155 12.35 16.87 -20.03
#